data_AF-A0A4Z2EIL9-F1
#
_entry.id   AF-A0A4Z2EIL9-F1
#
_cell.length_a   1.000
_cell.length_b   1.000
_cell.length_c   1.000
_cell.angle_alpha   90.00
_cell.angle_beta   90.00
_cell.angle_gamma   90.00
#
_symmetry.space_group_name_H-M   'P 1'
#
loop_
_entity.id
_entity.type
_entity.pdbx_description
1 polymer ?
#
loop_
_entity_poly.entity_id
_entity_poly.type
_entity_poly.pdbx_seq_one_letter_code
_entity_poly.pdbx_strand_id
1 'polypeptide(L)'
;MFPVAYCSPGPVIDYSLAAALTLHGHWGLGQLLTDYVHGDAKIKMASAGLFLMSSVTFAGLCYFNYNDVGLCNAIALLWRK
;
A
#
# COMPACT_ATOMS: atom_id res chain seq x y z
N MET A 1 12.31 -3.99 -2.75
CA MET A 1 12.19 -2.51 -2.79
C MET A 1 12.91 -1.83 -1.64
N PHE A 2 12.81 -2.31 -0.39
CA PHE A 2 13.34 -1.59 0.78
C PHE A 2 14.85 -1.24 0.76
N PRO A 3 15.80 -2.15 0.39
CA PRO A 3 17.21 -1.75 0.31
C PRO A 3 17.47 -0.69 -0.75
N VAL A 4 16.78 -0.79 -1.90
CA VAL A 4 16.89 0.19 -2.99
C VAL A 4 16.30 1.55 -2.58
N ALA A 5 15.19 1.56 -1.84
CA ALA A 5 14.59 2.78 -1.29
C ALA A 5 15.53 3.51 -0.32
N TYR A 6 16.34 2.77 0.44
CA TYR A 6 17.36 3.34 1.31
C TYR A 6 18.56 3.91 0.53
N CYS A 7 19.08 3.16 -0.44
CA CYS A 7 20.29 3.56 -1.18
C CYS A 7 20.03 4.63 -2.25
N SER A 8 18.84 4.64 -2.85
CA SER A 8 18.50 5.46 -4.01
C SER A 8 17.08 6.03 -3.90
N PRO A 9 16.82 6.92 -2.93
CA PRO A 9 15.50 7.53 -2.77
C PRO A 9 15.15 8.41 -3.99
N GLY A 10 13.86 8.39 -4.38
CA GLY A 10 13.36 9.24 -5.47
C GLY A 10 11.99 8.79 -6.01
N PRO A 11 11.38 9.58 -6.91
CA PRO A 11 9.99 9.40 -7.30
C PRO A 11 9.66 8.02 -7.88
N VAL A 12 10.53 7.47 -8.74
CA VAL A 12 10.32 6.13 -9.32
C VAL A 12 10.24 5.07 -8.22
N ILE A 13 11.11 5.17 -7.21
CA ILE A 13 11.11 4.24 -6.09
C ILE A 13 9.91 4.48 -5.19
N ASP A 14 9.52 5.72 -4.94
CA ASP A 14 8.33 6.06 -4.14
C ASP A 14 7.03 5.50 -4.72
N TYR A 15 6.81 5.66 -6.03
CA TYR A 15 5.63 5.10 -6.70
C TYR A 15 5.70 3.57 -6.79
N SER A 16 6.90 3.01 -7.04
CA SER A 16 7.10 1.56 -7.05
C SER A 16 6.84 0.95 -5.66
N LEU A 17 7.25 1.65 -4.59
CA LEU A 17 7.00 1.26 -3.21
C LEU A 17 5.51 1.35 -2.88
N ALA A 18 4.83 2.43 -3.26
CA ALA A 18 3.39 2.58 -3.07
C ALA A 18 2.59 1.45 -3.76
N ALA A 19 2.96 1.10 -5.01
CA ALA A 19 2.34 0.01 -5.74
C ALA A 19 2.63 -1.35 -5.09
N ALA A 20 3.90 -1.65 -4.79
CA ALA A 20 4.31 -2.92 -4.23
C ALA A 20 3.68 -3.16 -2.84
N LEU A 21 3.70 -2.16 -1.95
CA LEU A 21 3.10 -2.26 -0.61
C LEU A 21 1.59 -2.49 -0.71
N THR A 22 0.90 -1.72 -1.53
CA THR A 22 -0.56 -1.80 -1.62
C THR A 22 -1.01 -3.12 -2.25
N LEU A 23 -0.35 -3.56 -3.32
CA LEU A 23 -0.70 -4.82 -4.00
C LEU A 23 -0.36 -6.04 -3.14
N HIS A 24 0.82 -6.05 -2.50
CA HIS A 24 1.21 -7.13 -1.58
C HIS A 24 0.23 -7.23 -0.41
N GLY A 25 -0.13 -6.10 0.20
CA GLY A 25 -1.13 -6.05 1.26
C GLY A 25 -2.52 -6.50 0.80
N HIS A 26 -2.96 -6.08 -0.40
CA HIS A 26 -4.24 -6.50 -0.97
C HIS A 26 -4.33 -8.02 -1.13
N TRP A 27 -3.31 -8.65 -1.74
CA TRP A 27 -3.30 -10.11 -1.89
C TRP A 27 -3.17 -10.85 -0.55
N GLY A 28 -2.32 -10.35 0.35
CA GLY A 28 -2.15 -10.94 1.69
C GLY A 28 -3.44 -10.92 2.50
N LEU A 29 -4.14 -9.78 2.56
CA LEU A 29 -5.45 -9.69 3.20
C LEU A 29 -6.52 -10.51 2.47
N GLY A 30 -6.41 -10.62 1.15
CA GLY A 30 -7.27 -11.49 0.34
C GLY A 30 -7.21 -12.95 0.79
N GLN A 31 -6.01 -13.46 1.15
CA GLN A 31 -5.86 -14.80 1.73
C GLN A 31 -6.55 -14.90 3.11
N LEU A 32 -6.44 -13.88 3.96
CA LEU A 32 -7.16 -13.88 5.25
C LEU A 32 -8.68 -13.93 5.05
N LEU A 33 -9.20 -13.23 4.04
CA LEU A 33 -10.63 -13.29 3.73
C LEU A 33 -11.05 -14.69 3.28
N THR A 34 -10.26 -15.36 2.45
CA THR A 34 -10.57 -16.73 2.01
C THR A 34 -10.48 -17.75 3.14
N ASP A 35 -9.55 -17.55 4.08
CA ASP A 35 -9.31 -18.49 5.18
C ASP A 35 -10.36 -18.36 6.29
N TYR A 36 -10.82 -17.13 6.58
CA TYR A 36 -11.59 -16.85 7.79
C TYR A 36 -13.01 -16.28 7.57
N VAL A 37 -13.35 -15.81 6.36
CA VAL A 37 -14.71 -15.33 6.07
C VAL A 37 -15.49 -16.40 5.32
N HIS A 38 -16.64 -16.79 5.89
CA HIS A 38 -17.46 -17.87 5.32
C HIS A 38 -18.84 -17.38 4.87
N GLY A 39 -19.29 -17.94 3.75
CA GLY A 39 -20.56 -17.63 3.10
C GLY A 39 -20.39 -16.63 1.97
N ASP A 40 -20.89 -16.99 0.79
CA ASP A 40 -20.66 -16.28 -0.48
C ASP A 40 -20.98 -14.78 -0.42
N ALA A 41 -22.08 -14.41 0.24
CA ALA A 41 -22.47 -13.01 0.38
C ALA A 41 -21.44 -12.22 1.23
N LYS A 42 -20.96 -12.80 2.34
CA LYS A 42 -19.98 -12.15 3.22
C LYS A 42 -18.62 -12.04 2.54
N ILE A 43 -18.19 -13.08 1.85
CA ILE A 43 -16.94 -13.08 1.07
C ILE A 43 -16.99 -11.99 0.01
N LYS A 44 -18.06 -11.91 -0.78
CA LYS A 44 -18.21 -10.85 -1.80
C LYS A 44 -18.18 -9.45 -1.20
N MET A 45 -18.89 -9.21 -0.10
CA MET A 45 -18.88 -7.92 0.57
C MET A 45 -17.50 -7.56 1.13
N ALA A 46 -16.84 -8.52 1.80
CA ALA A 46 -15.51 -8.31 2.37
C ALA A 46 -14.46 -8.03 1.28
N SER A 47 -14.48 -8.77 0.18
CA SER A 47 -13.59 -8.56 -0.96
C SER A 47 -13.82 -7.21 -1.64
N ALA A 48 -15.08 -6.77 -1.77
CA ALA A 48 -15.39 -5.43 -2.28
C ALA A 48 -14.86 -4.32 -1.35
N GLY A 49 -15.03 -4.49 -0.04
CA GLY A 49 -14.46 -3.58 0.97
C GLY A 49 -12.93 -3.54 0.91
N LEU A 50 -12.27 -4.69 0.78
CA LEU A 50 -10.83 -4.78 0.62
C LEU A 50 -10.36 -4.08 -0.66
N PHE A 51 -11.07 -4.26 -1.77
CA PHE A 51 -10.74 -3.59 -3.03
C PHE A 51 -10.86 -2.06 -2.92
N LEU A 52 -11.93 -1.56 -2.31
CA LEU A 52 -12.10 -0.12 -2.04
C LEU A 52 -10.99 0.41 -1.14
N MET A 53 -10.71 -0.27 -0.03
CA MET A 53 -9.65 0.13 0.90
C MET A 53 -8.28 0.17 0.22
N SER A 54 -7.92 -0.86 -0.55
CA SER A 54 -6.66 -0.90 -1.30
C SER A 54 -6.59 0.20 -2.35
N SER A 55 -7.69 0.48 -3.07
CA SER A 55 -7.74 1.55 -4.07
C SER A 55 -7.53 2.93 -3.44
N VAL A 56 -8.22 3.21 -2.33
CA VAL A 56 -8.07 4.46 -1.57
C VAL A 56 -6.65 4.58 -1.00
N THR A 57 -6.09 3.49 -0.48
CA THR A 57 -4.71 3.47 0.04
C THR A 57 -3.72 3.79 -1.06
N PHE A 58 -3.80 3.12 -2.22
CA PHE A 58 -2.90 3.38 -3.34
C PHE A 58 -3.03 4.82 -3.86
N ALA A 59 -4.26 5.30 -4.05
CA ALA A 59 -4.51 6.68 -4.46
C ALA A 59 -3.96 7.69 -3.45
N GLY A 60 -4.14 7.45 -2.15
CA GLY A 60 -3.60 8.29 -1.08
C GLY A 60 -2.07 8.31 -1.06
N LEU A 61 -1.42 7.15 -1.24
CA LEU A 61 0.04 7.07 -1.33
C LEU A 61 0.58 7.78 -2.59
N CYS A 62 -0.08 7.61 -3.74
CA CYS A 62 0.26 8.35 -4.96
C CYS A 62 0.05 9.85 -4.79
N TYR A 63 -1.05 10.26 -4.15
CA TYR A 63 -1.30 11.67 -3.85
C TYR A 63 -0.21 12.25 -2.95
N PHE A 64 0.19 11.53 -1.90
CA PHE A 64 1.27 11.91 -1.00
C PHE A 64 2.62 12.01 -1.73
N ASN A 65 2.93 11.04 -2.62
CA ASN A 65 4.13 11.08 -3.45
C ASN A 65 4.15 12.23 -4.46
N TYR A 66 2.98 12.71 -4.89
CA TYR A 66 2.88 13.80 -5.87
C TYR A 66 2.85 15.19 -5.22
N ASN A 67 2.11 15.34 -4.12
CA ASN A 67 1.78 16.64 -3.53
C ASN A 67 2.56 16.93 -2.24
N ASP A 68 3.31 15.97 -1.73
CA ASP A 68 4.07 16.09 -0.47
C ASP A 68 5.50 15.54 -0.67
N VAL A 69 6.23 15.36 0.43
CA VAL A 69 7.67 15.01 0.45
C VAL A 69 8.01 13.65 -0.18
N GLY A 70 7.02 12.77 -0.36
CA GLY A 70 7.20 11.40 -0.86
C GLY A 70 7.63 10.39 0.21
N LEU A 71 7.33 9.11 -0.02
CA LEU A 71 7.47 8.04 0.96
C LEU A 71 8.88 7.89 1.54
N CYS A 72 9.92 7.81 0.71
CA CYS A 72 11.30 7.62 1.18
C CYS A 72 11.75 8.80 2.06
N ASN A 73 11.49 10.03 1.62
CA ASN A 73 11.84 11.23 2.38
C ASN A 73 11.00 11.37 3.65
N ALA A 74 9.72 11.00 3.62
CA ALA A 74 8.86 11.02 4.80
C ALA A 74 9.43 10.14 5.91
N ILE A 75 9.87 8.91 5.56
CA ILE A 75 10.51 8.01 6.52
C ILE A 75 11.83 8.59 7.03
N ALA A 76 12.66 9.15 6.13
CA ALA A 76 13.93 9.76 6.54
C ALA A 76 13.74 10.96 7.49
N LEU A 77 12.74 11.81 7.23
CA LEU A 77 12.38 12.94 8.10
C LEU A 77 11.82 12.47 9.44
N LEU A 78 10.99 11.43 9.43
CA LEU A 78 10.45 10.82 10.64
C LEU A 78 11.56 10.25 11.53
N TRP A 79 12.55 9.57 10.94
CA TRP A 79 13.65 8.91 11.65
C TRP A 79 14.74 9.87 12.16
N ARG A 80 14.71 11.12 11.72
CA ARG A 80 15.60 12.19 12.20
C ARG A 80 15.04 12.91 13.44
N LYS A 81 13.82 12.58 13.85
CA LYS A 81 13.23 13.02 15.12
C LYS A 81 13.52 11.98 16.20
#